data_AF-A0AA44I0X9-F1
#
_entry.id   AF-A0AA44I0X9-F1
#
_cell.length_a   1.000
_cell.length_b   1.000
_cell.length_c   1.000
_cell.angle_alpha   90.00
_cell.angle_beta   90.00
_cell.angle_gamma   90.00
#
_symmetry.space_group_name_H-M   'P 1'
#
loop_
_entity.id
_entity.type
_entity.pdbx_description
1 polymer ?
#
loop_
_entity_poly.entity_id
_entity_poly.type
_entity_poly.pdbx_seq_one_letter_code
_entity_poly.pdbx_strand_id
1 'polypeptide(L)'
;MKQHRQQGASTLAAVATLFALGLFLLSALHRQLDNIQQITAEEQHHLRAFNQAASSLSWGINQRWTFTLPWRGGAVWHCHDHPLYGLKACIKPAALSGFFILRGESQPHGIQPPLLLYQRVKLKANKREREEHQLVKAAHGWLDFCPDKDAQFCIY
;
A
#
# COMPACT_ATOMS: atom_id res chain seq x y z
N MET A 1 60.61 -18.72 -47.25
CA MET A 1 59.36 -19.01 -46.53
C MET A 1 58.28 -18.04 -46.98
N LYS A 2 57.31 -18.46 -47.78
CA LYS A 2 56.20 -17.62 -48.25
C LYS A 2 55.01 -17.80 -47.29
N GLN A 3 54.67 -16.75 -46.55
CA GLN A 3 53.52 -16.70 -45.67
C GLN A 3 52.27 -16.51 -46.55
N HIS A 4 51.48 -17.57 -46.74
CA HIS A 4 50.17 -17.47 -47.36
C HIS A 4 49.26 -16.63 -46.47
N ARG A 5 48.98 -15.39 -46.87
CA ARG A 5 48.09 -14.46 -46.17
C ARG A 5 46.65 -14.96 -46.33
N GLN A 6 46.18 -15.72 -45.35
CA GLN A 6 44.81 -16.27 -45.29
C GLN A 6 43.78 -15.13 -45.16
N GLN A 7 43.10 -14.79 -46.26
CA GLN A 7 42.09 -13.72 -46.28
C GLN A 7 40.74 -14.15 -45.65
N GLY A 8 40.41 -15.45 -45.62
CA GLY A 8 39.15 -15.96 -45.07
C GLY A 8 39.07 -16.05 -43.54
N ALA A 9 40.21 -16.05 -42.84
CA ALA A 9 40.24 -16.06 -41.37
C ALA A 9 39.81 -14.70 -40.79
N SER A 10 40.14 -13.60 -41.49
CA SER A 10 39.81 -12.24 -41.05
C SER A 10 38.30 -11.95 -41.14
N THR A 11 37.61 -12.48 -42.14
CA THR A 11 36.16 -12.31 -42.30
C THR A 11 35.38 -13.13 -41.30
N LEU A 12 35.82 -14.35 -41.00
CA LEU A 12 35.24 -15.20 -39.95
C LEU A 12 35.39 -14.56 -38.56
N ALA A 13 36.56 -14.01 -38.26
CA ALA A 13 36.79 -13.28 -37.02
C ALA A 13 35.86 -12.05 -36.90
N ALA A 14 35.68 -11.27 -37.97
CA ALA A 14 34.78 -10.11 -37.98
C ALA A 14 33.30 -10.50 -37.77
N VAL A 15 32.86 -11.61 -38.37
CA VAL A 15 31.50 -12.12 -38.17
C VAL A 15 31.32 -12.63 -36.73
N ALA A 16 32.30 -13.35 -36.19
CA ALA A 16 32.27 -13.82 -34.81
C ALA A 16 32.26 -12.66 -33.81
N THR A 17 33.01 -11.59 -34.05
CA THR A 17 32.98 -10.40 -33.19
C THR A 17 31.65 -9.67 -33.27
N LEU A 18 31.04 -9.57 -34.46
CA LEU A 18 29.70 -9.00 -34.61
C LEU A 18 28.64 -9.82 -33.87
N PHE A 19 28.67 -11.15 -33.97
CA PHE A 19 27.79 -12.03 -33.21
C PHE A 19 28.01 -11.88 -31.70
N ALA A 20 29.28 -11.82 -31.24
CA ALA A 20 29.60 -11.61 -29.84
C ALA A 20 29.05 -10.27 -29.32
N LEU A 21 29.25 -9.17 -30.05
CA LEU A 21 28.69 -7.87 -29.70
C LEU A 21 27.16 -7.88 -29.67
N GLY A 22 26.52 -8.56 -30.62
CA GLY A 22 25.06 -8.75 -30.63
C GLY A 22 24.55 -9.49 -29.40
N LEU A 23 25.25 -10.56 -28.98
CA LEU A 23 24.92 -11.29 -27.76
C LEU A 23 25.10 -10.43 -26.51
N PHE A 24 26.21 -9.67 -26.41
CA PHE A 24 26.42 -8.76 -25.28
C PHE A 24 25.33 -7.68 -25.19
N LEU A 25 24.93 -7.09 -26.32
CA LEU A 25 23.83 -6.12 -26.38
C LEU A 25 22.51 -6.74 -25.94
N LEU A 26 22.19 -7.94 -26.43
CA LEU A 26 20.96 -8.65 -26.08
C LEU A 26 20.93 -9.01 -24.58
N SER A 27 22.04 -9.49 -24.02
CA SER A 27 22.13 -9.80 -22.59
C SER A 27 22.01 -8.55 -21.72
N ALA A 28 22.60 -7.43 -22.12
CA ALA A 28 22.45 -6.16 -21.41
C ALA A 28 21.00 -5.67 -21.43
N LEU A 29 20.33 -5.75 -22.59
CA LEU A 29 18.92 -5.36 -22.73
C LEU A 29 18.00 -6.26 -21.91
N HIS A 30 18.25 -7.57 -21.90
CA HIS A 30 17.48 -8.51 -21.10
C HIS A 30 17.57 -8.17 -19.61
N ARG A 31 18.78 -7.94 -19.10
CA ARG A 31 18.99 -7.54 -17.71
C ARG A 31 18.33 -6.20 -17.36
N GLN A 32 18.34 -5.25 -18.30
CA GLN A 32 17.66 -3.97 -18.13
C GLN A 32 16.14 -4.15 -18.04
N LEU A 33 15.56 -5.00 -18.90
CA LEU A 33 14.12 -5.28 -18.89
C LEU A 33 13.69 -5.94 -17.58
N ASP A 34 14.44 -6.93 -17.10
CA ASP A 34 14.14 -7.63 -15.85
C ASP A 34 14.13 -6.67 -14.66
N ASN A 35 15.11 -5.76 -14.59
CA ASN A 35 15.15 -4.73 -13.55
C ASN A 35 13.94 -3.79 -13.61
N ILE A 36 13.54 -3.34 -14.81
CA ILE A 36 12.38 -2.45 -14.98
C ILE A 36 11.08 -3.16 -14.58
N GLN A 37 10.93 -4.43 -14.95
CA GLN A 37 9.76 -5.24 -14.58
C GLN A 37 9.64 -5.37 -13.06
N GLN A 38 10.74 -5.63 -12.36
CA GLN A 38 10.75 -5.72 -10.90
C GLN A 38 10.33 -4.40 -10.24
N ILE A 39 10.95 -3.28 -10.63
CA ILE A 39 10.62 -1.95 -10.08
C ILE A 39 9.14 -1.62 -10.33
N THR A 40 8.67 -1.86 -11.55
CA THR A 40 7.27 -1.58 -11.93
C THR A 40 6.29 -2.43 -11.12
N ALA A 41 6.63 -3.70 -10.86
CA ALA A 41 5.77 -4.57 -10.07
C ALA A 41 5.62 -4.02 -8.63
N GLU A 42 6.72 -3.66 -7.98
CA GLU A 42 6.70 -3.10 -6.62
C GLU A 42 5.89 -1.80 -6.54
N GLU A 43 6.08 -0.88 -7.50
CA GLU A 43 5.31 0.36 -7.58
C GLU A 43 3.82 0.09 -7.78
N GLN A 44 3.47 -0.80 -8.72
CA GLN A 44 2.08 -1.18 -8.95
C GLN A 44 1.45 -1.80 -7.71
N HIS A 45 2.18 -2.65 -7.00
CA HIS A 45 1.70 -3.24 -5.75
C HIS A 45 1.46 -2.17 -4.68
N HIS A 46 2.41 -1.25 -4.49
CA HIS A 46 2.27 -0.15 -3.55
C HIS A 46 1.07 0.74 -3.88
N LEU A 47 0.89 1.12 -5.16
CA LEU A 47 -0.23 1.92 -5.61
C LEU A 47 -1.58 1.22 -5.41
N ARG A 48 -1.65 -0.10 -5.67
CA ARG A 48 -2.87 -0.88 -5.42
C ARG A 48 -3.20 -0.93 -3.93
N ALA A 49 -2.20 -1.20 -3.08
CA ALA A 49 -2.38 -1.22 -1.63
C ALA A 49 -2.83 0.14 -1.09
N PHE A 50 -2.20 1.23 -1.55
CA PHE A 50 -2.58 2.59 -1.19
C PHE A 50 -4.03 2.91 -1.57
N ASN A 51 -4.41 2.63 -2.82
CA ASN A 51 -5.77 2.88 -3.30
C ASN A 51 -6.80 2.02 -2.57
N GLN A 52 -6.46 0.78 -2.21
CA GLN A 52 -7.34 -0.09 -1.42
C GLN A 52 -7.51 0.46 0.00
N ALA A 53 -6.43 0.86 0.68
CA ALA A 53 -6.51 1.47 2.01
C ALA A 53 -7.31 2.78 1.99
N ALA A 54 -7.15 3.60 0.95
CA ALA A 54 -7.89 4.85 0.77
C ALA A 54 -9.38 4.59 0.51
N SER A 55 -9.69 3.56 -0.27
CA SER A 55 -11.05 3.10 -0.52
C SER A 55 -11.69 2.56 0.76
N SER A 56 -10.96 1.74 1.52
CA SER A 56 -11.36 1.23 2.83
C SER A 56 -11.69 2.36 3.81
N LEU A 57 -10.83 3.38 3.86
CA LEU A 57 -11.03 4.56 4.72
C LEU A 57 -12.29 5.34 4.30
N SER A 58 -12.46 5.59 3.00
CA SER A 58 -13.61 6.29 2.45
C SER A 58 -14.92 5.54 2.68
N TRP A 59 -14.89 4.21 2.53
CA TRP A 59 -16.02 3.33 2.84
C TRP A 59 -16.34 3.35 4.34
N GLY A 60 -15.33 3.24 5.20
CA GLY A 60 -15.45 3.25 6.67
C GLY A 60 -16.09 4.53 7.23
N ILE A 61 -15.82 5.68 6.63
CA ILE A 61 -16.45 6.96 7.00
C ILE A 61 -17.97 6.91 6.84
N ASN A 62 -18.45 6.19 5.82
CA ASN A 62 -19.87 6.11 5.48
C ASN A 62 -20.59 4.94 6.19
N GLN A 63 -19.88 4.15 7.00
CA GLN A 63 -20.49 3.08 7.79
C GLN A 63 -21.20 3.61 9.03
N ARG A 64 -22.19 2.83 9.49
CA ARG A 64 -22.81 2.98 10.80
C ARG A 64 -22.02 2.13 11.77
N TRP A 65 -21.49 2.75 12.83
CA TRP A 65 -20.63 2.07 13.78
C TRP A 65 -21.38 1.74 15.06
N THR A 66 -21.36 0.48 15.47
CA THR A 66 -22.04 0.01 16.68
C THR A 66 -21.02 -0.29 17.78
N PHE A 67 -20.85 0.65 18.71
CA PHE A 67 -20.02 0.48 19.90
C PHE A 67 -20.59 1.25 21.08
N THR A 68 -20.28 0.78 22.30
CA THR A 68 -20.79 1.35 23.55
C THR A 68 -19.84 2.42 24.09
N LEU A 69 -20.39 3.58 24.47
CA LEU A 69 -19.68 4.66 25.14
C LEU A 69 -20.00 4.64 26.65
N PRO A 70 -19.07 5.03 27.55
CA PRO A 70 -17.69 5.46 27.26
C PRO A 70 -16.78 4.28 26.93
N TRP A 71 -15.86 4.47 25.99
CA TRP A 71 -14.90 3.43 25.62
C TRP A 71 -13.95 3.17 26.81
N ARG A 72 -13.73 1.90 27.15
CA ARG A 72 -12.81 1.52 28.24
C ARG A 72 -11.36 1.83 27.84
N GLY A 73 -10.53 2.21 28.81
CA GLY A 73 -9.07 2.35 28.59
C GLY A 73 -8.47 1.04 28.07
N GLY A 74 -7.58 1.12 27.08
CA GLY A 74 -7.07 -0.07 26.37
C GLY A 74 -8.02 -0.63 25.30
N ALA A 75 -8.93 0.20 24.79
CA ALA A 75 -9.88 -0.13 23.74
C ALA A 75 -9.25 -0.90 22.55
N VAL A 76 -9.84 -2.05 22.23
CA VAL A 76 -9.56 -2.83 21.02
C VAL A 76 -10.15 -2.11 19.81
N TRP A 77 -9.53 -2.25 18.64
CA TRP A 77 -10.11 -1.81 17.38
C TRP A 77 -11.48 -2.45 17.13
N HIS A 78 -12.48 -1.64 16.83
CA HIS A 78 -13.74 -2.13 16.28
C HIS A 78 -13.63 -2.08 14.76
N CYS A 79 -13.72 -3.22 14.08
CA CYS A 79 -13.49 -3.33 12.65
C CYS A 79 -14.73 -3.81 11.91
N HIS A 80 -14.95 -3.23 10.73
CA HIS A 80 -15.90 -3.71 9.74
C HIS A 80 -15.13 -4.13 8.48
N ASP A 81 -15.63 -5.18 7.85
CA ASP A 81 -15.08 -5.75 6.61
C ASP A 81 -16.15 -5.74 5.50
N HIS A 82 -15.73 -5.50 4.27
CA HIS A 82 -16.55 -5.63 3.07
C HIS A 82 -15.94 -6.68 2.13
N PRO A 83 -16.27 -7.98 2.30
CA PRO A 83 -15.56 -9.09 1.65
C PRO A 83 -15.53 -8.98 0.12
N LEU A 84 -16.62 -8.56 -0.51
CA LEU A 84 -16.74 -8.47 -1.97
C LEU A 84 -15.72 -7.52 -2.62
N TYR A 85 -15.32 -6.46 -1.90
CA TYR A 85 -14.36 -5.45 -2.40
C TYR A 85 -13.04 -5.49 -1.62
N GLY A 86 -12.90 -6.42 -0.68
CA GLY A 86 -11.70 -6.53 0.14
C GLY A 86 -11.41 -5.30 1.00
N LEU A 87 -12.44 -4.55 1.38
CA LEU A 87 -12.26 -3.33 2.17
C LEU A 87 -12.33 -3.67 3.66
N LYS A 88 -11.49 -3.02 4.45
CA LYS A 88 -11.49 -3.16 5.91
C LYS A 88 -11.21 -1.83 6.57
N ALA A 89 -12.10 -1.43 7.45
CA ALA A 89 -11.97 -0.20 8.21
C ALA A 89 -12.12 -0.52 9.69
N CYS A 90 -11.34 0.16 10.54
CA CYS A 90 -11.39 0.00 11.98
C CYS A 90 -11.44 1.35 12.67
N ILE A 91 -12.13 1.45 13.81
CA ILE A 91 -12.23 2.66 14.63
C ILE A 91 -11.75 2.42 16.05
N LYS A 92 -11.10 3.43 16.63
CA LYS A 92 -10.59 3.47 18.02
C LYS A 92 -10.66 4.91 18.60
N PRO A 93 -10.74 5.15 19.92
CA PRO A 93 -10.59 6.50 20.47
C PRO A 93 -9.22 7.07 20.12
N ALA A 94 -9.18 8.36 19.82
CA ALA A 94 -7.91 9.09 19.74
C ALA A 94 -7.45 9.51 21.14
N ALA A 95 -6.16 9.85 21.27
CA ALA A 95 -5.64 10.50 22.47
C ALA A 95 -6.32 11.85 22.75
N LEU A 96 -6.77 12.53 21.68
CA LEU A 96 -7.52 13.78 21.79
C LEU A 96 -9.00 13.50 22.12
N SER A 97 -9.45 13.99 23.28
CA SER A 97 -10.81 13.77 23.77
C SER A 97 -11.89 14.22 22.77
N GLY A 98 -12.91 13.38 22.57
CA GLY A 98 -14.01 13.63 21.63
C GLY A 98 -13.67 13.34 20.16
N PHE A 99 -12.46 12.87 19.87
CA PHE A 99 -12.06 12.40 18.55
C PHE A 99 -11.80 10.89 18.56
N PHE A 100 -11.85 10.34 17.36
CA PHE A 100 -11.60 8.95 17.07
C PHE A 100 -10.62 8.85 15.91
N ILE A 101 -9.89 7.74 15.87
CA ILE A 101 -9.07 7.35 14.74
C ILE A 101 -9.86 6.31 13.95
N LEU A 102 -10.13 6.62 12.69
CA LEU A 102 -10.56 5.66 11.70
C LEU A 102 -9.32 5.22 10.90
N ARG A 103 -9.13 3.91 10.75
CA ARG A 103 -8.06 3.28 9.99
C ARG A 103 -8.66 2.54 8.80
N GLY A 104 -8.14 2.76 7.60
CA GLY A 104 -8.42 1.95 6.42
C GLY A 104 -7.22 1.05 6.11
N GLU A 105 -7.48 -0.22 5.84
CA GLU A 105 -6.44 -1.22 5.58
C GLU A 105 -6.49 -1.67 4.11
N SER A 106 -5.33 -1.88 3.51
CA SER A 106 -5.21 -2.70 2.31
C SER A 106 -5.28 -4.18 2.68
N GLN A 107 -5.44 -5.05 1.69
CA GLN A 107 -5.18 -6.47 1.90
C GLN A 107 -3.67 -6.70 2.08
N PRO A 108 -3.28 -7.69 2.90
CA PRO A 108 -1.90 -8.11 3.00
C PRO A 108 -1.45 -8.75 1.67
N HIS A 109 -0.18 -8.57 1.31
CA HIS A 109 0.40 -9.16 0.11
C HIS A 109 1.59 -10.06 0.48
N GLY A 110 1.37 -11.38 0.50
CA GLY A 110 2.38 -12.34 0.95
C GLY A 110 2.78 -12.10 2.40
N ILE A 111 4.04 -11.73 2.63
CA ILE A 111 4.62 -11.45 3.95
C ILE A 111 4.48 -9.96 4.32
N GLN A 112 4.15 -9.09 3.36
CA GLN A 112 4.05 -7.66 3.59
C GLN A 112 2.80 -7.34 4.42
N PRO A 113 2.94 -6.56 5.51
CA PRO A 113 1.78 -6.12 6.29
C PRO A 113 0.86 -5.23 5.43
N PRO A 114 -0.43 -5.14 5.78
CA PRO A 114 -1.34 -4.25 5.08
C PRO A 114 -0.88 -2.79 5.20
N LEU A 115 -1.05 -2.02 4.14
CA LEU A 115 -0.88 -0.58 4.15
C LEU A 115 -2.03 0.03 4.95
N LEU A 116 -1.69 0.92 5.88
CA LEU A 116 -2.64 1.56 6.79
C LEU A 116 -2.72 3.05 6.49
N LEU A 117 -3.93 3.56 6.27
CA LEU A 117 -4.20 4.99 6.22
C LEU A 117 -5.15 5.38 7.35
N TYR A 118 -5.00 6.60 7.84
CA TYR A 118 -5.71 7.08 9.00
C TYR A 118 -6.51 8.34 8.69
N GLN A 119 -7.65 8.47 9.36
CA GLN A 119 -8.48 9.67 9.37
C GLN A 119 -8.93 9.92 10.79
N ARG A 120 -8.62 11.10 11.32
CA ARG A 120 -9.25 11.58 12.55
C ARG A 120 -10.70 11.97 12.25
N VAL A 121 -11.62 11.49 13.07
CA VAL A 121 -13.06 11.69 12.92
C VAL A 121 -13.70 12.09 14.26
N LYS A 122 -14.92 12.63 14.18
CA LYS A 122 -15.81 12.84 15.32
C LYS A 122 -17.11 12.09 15.10
N LEU A 123 -17.84 11.83 16.17
CA LEU A 123 -19.22 11.37 16.04
C LEU A 123 -20.08 12.52 15.54
N LYS A 124 -20.93 12.23 14.55
CA LYS A 124 -21.98 13.13 14.13
C LYS A 124 -22.99 13.25 15.28
N ALA A 125 -23.33 14.48 15.67
CA ALA A 125 -24.36 14.70 16.69
C ALA A 125 -25.73 14.26 16.14
N ASN A 126 -26.09 13.00 16.37
CA ASN A 126 -27.41 12.47 16.02
C ASN A 126 -28.18 12.12 17.30
N LYS A 127 -29.38 12.69 17.46
CA LYS A 127 -30.16 12.62 18.71
C LYS A 127 -31.00 11.35 18.85
N ARG A 128 -31.02 10.44 17.86
CA ARG A 128 -32.07 9.41 17.75
C ARG A 128 -31.62 7.95 17.79
N GLU A 129 -30.34 7.64 17.59
CA GLU A 129 -29.86 6.26 17.59
C GLU A 129 -28.78 6.13 18.67
N ARG A 130 -29.13 5.52 19.80
CA ARG A 130 -28.25 5.44 20.97
C ARG A 130 -27.13 4.39 20.78
N GLU A 131 -27.24 3.58 19.72
CA GLU A 131 -26.38 2.41 19.47
C GLU A 131 -25.62 2.47 18.13
N GLU A 132 -26.07 3.27 17.15
CA GLU A 132 -25.39 3.47 15.87
C GLU A 132 -24.80 4.88 15.75
N HIS A 133 -23.51 4.94 15.44
CA HIS A 133 -22.77 6.18 15.33
C HIS A 133 -22.36 6.43 13.87
N GLN A 134 -22.67 7.62 13.38
CA GLN A 134 -22.14 8.12 12.10
C GLN A 134 -20.91 8.98 12.36
N LEU A 135 -19.96 8.95 11.42
CA LEU A 135 -18.72 9.69 11.53
C LEU A 135 -18.74 10.96 10.69
N VAL A 136 -18.01 11.97 11.15
CA VAL A 136 -17.65 13.14 10.36
C VAL A 136 -16.13 13.34 10.39
N LYS A 137 -15.55 13.64 9.23
CA LYS A 137 -14.11 13.88 9.12
C LYS A 137 -13.71 15.12 9.93
N ALA A 138 -12.63 15.02 10.70
CA ALA A 138 -11.97 16.20 11.24
C ALA A 138 -11.20 16.91 10.11
N ALA A 139 -11.20 18.25 10.13
CA ALA A 139 -10.36 19.04 9.24
C ALA A 139 -8.88 18.65 9.44
N HIS A 140 -8.14 18.52 8.34
CA HIS A 140 -6.72 18.11 8.33
C HIS A 140 -6.43 16.82 9.12
N GLY A 141 -7.42 15.90 9.18
CA GLY A 141 -7.31 14.66 9.94
C GLY A 141 -6.78 13.45 9.16
N TRP A 142 -6.54 13.59 7.85
CA TRP A 142 -6.04 12.50 6.99
C TRP A 142 -4.52 12.37 7.13
N LEU A 143 -4.03 11.15 7.37
CA LEU A 143 -2.62 10.88 7.67
C LEU A 143 -2.24 9.47 7.18
N ASP A 144 -1.01 9.32 6.68
CA ASP A 144 -0.38 8.04 6.31
C ASP A 144 0.43 7.42 7.46
N PHE A 145 0.48 8.09 8.61
CA PHE A 145 1.10 7.60 9.85
C PHE A 145 0.10 7.66 11.02
N CYS A 146 0.46 7.02 12.14
CA CYS A 146 -0.36 7.01 13.35
C CYS A 146 -0.65 8.45 13.83
N PRO A 147 -1.92 8.88 13.94
CA PRO A 147 -2.25 10.26 14.28
C PRO A 147 -1.84 10.74 15.67
N ASP A 148 -1.54 9.80 16.58
CA ASP A 148 -1.16 10.09 17.96
C ASP A 148 0.32 9.79 18.18
N LYS A 149 0.97 10.59 19.03
CA LYS A 149 2.40 10.46 19.33
C LYS A 149 2.76 9.12 19.94
N ASP A 150 1.86 8.59 20.76
CA ASP A 150 2.02 7.27 21.35
C ASP A 150 1.45 6.23 20.36
N ALA A 151 2.36 5.45 19.79
CA ALA A 151 2.01 4.42 18.82
C ALA A 151 1.07 3.35 19.41
N GLN A 152 0.97 3.20 20.74
CA GLN A 152 0.02 2.27 21.36
C GLN A 152 -1.44 2.56 21.01
N PHE A 153 -1.77 3.79 20.59
CA PHE A 153 -3.09 4.12 20.05
C PHE A 153 -3.38 3.46 18.70
N CYS A 154 -2.34 3.04 17.96
CA CYS A 154 -2.48 2.46 16.63
C CYS A 154 -2.11 0.98 16.50
N ILE A 155 -1.27 0.44 17.39
CA ILE A 155 -0.70 -0.91 17.26
C ILE A 155 -1.62 -2.00 17.85
N TYR A 156 -2.40 -1.67 18.89
CA TYR A 156 -3.29 -2.61 19.61
C TYR A 156 -4.76 -2.33 19.35
#